data_AF-A0A849N0T5-F1
#
_entry.id   AF-A0A849N0T5-F1
#
_cell.length_a   1.000
_cell.length_b   1.000
_cell.length_c   1.000
_cell.angle_alpha   90.00
_cell.angle_beta   90.00
_cell.angle_gamma   90.00
#
_symmetry.space_group_name_H-M   'P 1'
#
loop_
_entity.id
_entity.type
_entity.pdbx_description
1 polymer ?
#
loop_
_entity_poly.entity_id
_entity_poly.type
_entity_poly.pdbx_seq_one_letter_code
_entity_poly.pdbx_strand_id
1 'polypeptide(L)'
;MQARLVATLGIALLVAGPAGAQLTLPDRLALPDSLTNPDTAPLPQPPPEPERWEPDSTTARAITGQVSFTPERITFGSRASLALEPAGEAADFMVDGQRVSATFYKVTVPGNPVLLRGSRLCGNGRPVRLIAVWTPRPIGERAPATGRAFAAFSSQAIPKSADEGELCGTFYYERQQAPAAAQGSRRGR
;
A
#
# COMPACT_ATOMS: atom_id res chain seq x y z
N MET A 1 26.40 7.49 49.70
CA MET A 1 27.47 8.23 50.41
C MET A 1 28.79 7.51 50.17
N GLN A 2 29.88 8.27 49.98
CA GLN A 2 31.29 7.90 49.71
C GLN A 2 31.60 7.58 48.24
N ALA A 3 32.25 8.44 47.42
CA ALA A 3 33.58 9.11 47.46
C ALA A 3 34.74 8.12 47.20
N ARG A 4 35.59 8.27 46.18
CA ARG A 4 36.80 9.16 46.08
C ARG A 4 37.40 9.04 44.65
N LEU A 5 37.76 10.14 43.94
CA LEU A 5 39.11 10.76 43.77
C LEU A 5 40.24 9.81 43.32
N VAL A 6 40.97 10.07 42.22
CA VAL A 6 42.32 10.71 42.10
C VAL A 6 42.64 10.76 40.57
N ALA A 7 42.91 11.86 39.85
CA ALA A 7 43.98 12.87 39.82
C ALA A 7 45.31 12.49 39.09
N THR A 8 45.54 13.19 37.97
CA THR A 8 46.81 13.80 37.43
C THR A 8 48.02 12.98 37.01
N LEU A 9 48.52 13.26 35.79
CA LEU A 9 49.92 13.51 35.35
C LEU A 9 49.92 13.53 33.80
N GLY A 10 50.63 14.35 33.04
CA GLY A 10 51.70 15.32 33.27
C GLY A 10 52.18 15.79 31.88
N ILE A 11 52.64 17.04 31.80
CA ILE A 11 52.98 17.83 30.62
C ILE A 11 54.39 17.48 30.10
N ALA A 12 54.62 17.58 28.79
CA ALA A 12 55.94 17.91 28.24
C ALA A 12 55.83 18.80 26.98
N LEU A 13 56.28 20.04 27.11
CA LEU A 13 56.67 20.95 26.02
C LEU A 13 57.92 20.41 25.29
N LEU A 14 58.18 20.83 24.04
CA LEU A 14 59.50 21.32 23.60
C LEU A 14 59.47 21.91 22.15
N VAL A 15 59.89 23.18 22.07
CA VAL A 15 60.85 23.82 21.12
C VAL A 15 60.40 24.22 19.70
N ALA A 16 60.80 25.45 19.36
CA ALA A 16 60.60 26.17 18.11
C ALA A 16 61.89 26.25 17.24
N GLY A 17 61.71 26.20 15.91
CA GLY A 17 62.54 26.84 14.85
C GLY A 17 63.70 26.03 14.23
N PRO A 18 64.29 26.46 13.08
CA PRO A 18 63.70 27.13 11.90
C PRO A 18 64.18 26.57 10.52
N ALA A 19 63.47 26.96 9.45
CA ALA A 19 63.91 27.21 8.05
C ALA A 19 64.73 26.18 7.24
N GLY A 20 64.24 25.84 6.03
CA GLY A 20 65.09 25.61 4.84
C GLY A 20 64.74 24.45 3.90
N ALA A 21 64.31 24.79 2.67
CA ALA A 21 64.51 24.10 1.37
C ALA A 21 64.11 22.61 1.23
N GLN A 22 63.01 22.30 0.54
CA GLN A 22 62.82 22.09 -0.92
C GLN A 22 63.02 20.64 -1.44
N LEU A 23 61.94 20.18 -2.10
CA LEU A 23 61.84 19.22 -3.22
C LEU A 23 62.02 17.72 -2.95
N THR A 24 60.89 17.01 -2.92
CA THR A 24 60.62 15.84 -3.80
C THR A 24 59.11 15.49 -3.77
N LEU A 25 58.45 15.52 -4.93
CA LEU A 25 57.14 14.88 -5.18
C LEU A 25 57.29 13.35 -5.02
N PRO A 26 56.26 12.57 -4.63
CA PRO A 26 54.94 12.47 -5.26
C PRO A 26 53.82 12.50 -4.18
N ASP A 27 52.51 12.43 -4.38
CA ASP A 27 51.68 11.70 -5.31
C ASP A 27 50.27 12.32 -5.20
N ARG A 28 49.47 12.15 -6.24
CA ARG A 28 48.08 12.57 -6.44
C ARG A 28 47.25 12.82 -5.17
N LEU A 29 47.04 14.09 -4.85
CA LEU A 29 45.82 14.53 -4.17
C LEU A 29 44.69 14.57 -5.22
N ALA A 30 44.07 13.42 -5.47
CA ALA A 30 42.73 13.40 -6.04
C ALA A 30 41.79 13.96 -4.97
N LEU A 31 41.32 15.18 -5.20
CA LEU A 31 40.28 15.84 -4.41
C LEU A 31 39.03 14.93 -4.38
N PRO A 32 38.31 14.82 -3.26
CA PRO A 32 36.98 14.23 -3.29
C PRO A 32 36.08 15.12 -4.16
N ASP A 33 35.63 14.59 -5.30
CA ASP A 33 34.54 15.09 -6.12
C ASP A 33 33.23 15.07 -5.29
N SER A 34 33.08 16.06 -4.41
CA SER A 34 31.84 16.31 -3.69
C SER A 34 31.18 17.57 -4.24
N LEU A 35 30.89 17.56 -5.55
CA LEU A 35 29.84 18.40 -6.12
C LEU A 35 28.50 17.70 -5.89
N THR A 36 28.00 17.79 -4.65
CA THR A 36 26.61 17.45 -4.36
C THR A 36 25.73 18.49 -5.05
N ASN A 37 25.16 18.13 -6.20
CA ASN A 37 24.10 18.92 -6.84
C ASN A 37 22.98 19.16 -5.80
N PRO A 38 22.61 20.42 -5.49
CA PRO A 38 21.51 20.70 -4.56
C PRO A 38 20.12 20.50 -5.20
N ASP A 39 20.03 19.94 -6.40
CA ASP A 39 18.82 19.96 -7.25
C ASP A 39 18.38 18.56 -7.70
N THR A 40 18.15 17.65 -6.75
CA THR A 40 17.40 16.41 -7.04
C THR A 40 16.62 15.96 -5.81
N ALA A 41 15.80 16.85 -5.26
CA ALA A 41 14.65 16.37 -4.51
C ALA A 41 13.73 15.63 -5.52
N PRO A 42 13.35 14.37 -5.28
CA PRO A 42 12.39 13.69 -6.15
C PRO A 42 11.13 14.55 -6.23
N LEU A 43 10.68 14.89 -7.43
CA LEU A 43 9.38 15.52 -7.63
C LEU A 43 8.31 14.66 -6.94
N PRO A 44 7.30 15.26 -6.27
CA PRO A 44 6.20 14.50 -5.69
C PRO A 44 5.61 13.60 -6.77
N GLN A 45 5.61 12.28 -6.53
CA GLN A 45 5.00 11.35 -7.48
C GLN A 45 3.50 11.67 -7.57
N PRO A 46 2.90 11.66 -8.77
CA PRO A 46 1.46 11.82 -8.89
C PRO A 46 0.78 10.72 -8.07
N PRO A 47 -0.37 11.01 -7.42
CA PRO A 47 -1.08 10.03 -6.63
C PRO A 47 -1.42 8.80 -7.50
N PRO A 48 -1.39 7.59 -6.92
CA PRO A 48 -1.65 6.37 -7.67
C PRO A 48 -3.02 6.43 -8.33
N GLU A 49 -3.09 6.08 -9.62
CA GLU A 49 -4.36 6.05 -10.34
C GLU A 49 -5.28 4.98 -9.72
N PRO A 50 -6.56 5.28 -9.46
CA PRO A 50 -7.48 4.32 -8.88
C PRO A 50 -7.79 3.19 -9.86
N GLU A 51 -7.53 1.97 -9.42
CA GLU A 51 -7.84 0.76 -10.19
C GLU A 51 -9.35 0.50 -10.16
N ARG A 52 -10.00 0.42 -11.31
CA ARG A 52 -11.45 0.25 -11.43
C ARG A 52 -11.85 -1.18 -11.71
N TRP A 53 -12.89 -1.62 -11.01
CA TRP A 53 -13.31 -3.02 -10.95
C TRP A 53 -14.83 -3.14 -11.08
N GLU A 54 -15.27 -4.03 -11.97
CA GLU A 54 -16.68 -4.32 -12.21
C GLU A 54 -17.12 -5.51 -11.35
N PRO A 55 -18.31 -5.44 -10.72
CA PRO A 55 -18.81 -6.54 -9.91
C PRO A 55 -19.12 -7.75 -10.80
N ASP A 56 -18.68 -8.93 -10.36
CA ASP A 56 -18.86 -10.18 -11.10
C ASP A 56 -20.22 -10.86 -10.85
N SER A 57 -20.95 -10.39 -9.84
CA SER A 57 -22.21 -10.97 -9.38
C SER A 57 -23.32 -9.92 -9.30
N THR A 58 -24.57 -10.38 -9.39
CA THR A 58 -25.76 -9.53 -9.23
C THR A 58 -25.83 -8.92 -7.83
N THR A 59 -25.41 -9.66 -6.81
CA THR A 59 -25.33 -9.20 -5.42
C THR A 59 -24.30 -8.07 -5.26
N ALA A 60 -23.07 -8.26 -5.74
CA ALA A 60 -22.06 -7.21 -5.70
C ALA A 60 -22.54 -5.97 -6.48
N ARG A 61 -23.14 -6.15 -7.65
CA ARG A 61 -23.72 -5.06 -8.45
C ARG A 61 -24.82 -4.28 -7.72
N ALA A 62 -25.65 -4.97 -6.93
CA ALA A 62 -26.75 -4.36 -6.20
C ALA A 62 -26.32 -3.68 -4.89
N ILE A 63 -25.24 -4.16 -4.26
CA ILE A 63 -24.75 -3.64 -2.97
C ILE A 63 -23.67 -2.59 -3.18
N THR A 64 -22.53 -2.97 -3.76
CA THR A 64 -21.34 -2.14 -3.88
C THR A 64 -21.27 -1.40 -5.22
N GLY A 65 -21.76 -2.02 -6.29
CA GLY A 65 -21.58 -1.51 -7.65
C GLY A 65 -20.13 -1.60 -8.12
N GLN A 66 -19.75 -0.78 -9.11
CA GLN A 66 -18.36 -0.60 -9.49
C GLN A 66 -17.56 -0.10 -8.28
N VAL A 67 -16.35 -0.62 -8.09
CA VAL A 67 -15.44 -0.13 -7.04
C VAL A 67 -14.15 0.38 -7.65
N SER A 68 -13.56 1.37 -6.99
CA SER A 68 -12.23 1.85 -7.33
C SER A 68 -11.30 1.72 -6.14
N PHE A 69 -10.15 1.09 -6.33
CA PHE A 69 -9.16 0.83 -5.30
C PHE A 69 -7.92 1.70 -5.46
N THR A 70 -7.48 2.25 -4.34
CA THR A 70 -6.14 2.80 -4.12
C THR A 70 -5.63 2.26 -2.78
N PRO A 71 -4.32 2.29 -2.50
CA PRO A 71 -3.79 1.86 -1.20
C PRO A 71 -4.39 2.62 -0.01
N GLU A 72 -4.89 3.83 -0.23
CA GLU A 72 -5.39 4.75 0.81
C GLU A 72 -6.93 4.86 0.84
N ARG A 73 -7.62 4.30 -0.14
CA ARG A 73 -9.07 4.46 -0.27
C ARG A 73 -9.70 3.40 -1.15
N ILE A 74 -10.85 2.90 -0.71
CA ILE A 74 -11.83 2.22 -1.57
C ILE A 74 -13.03 3.15 -1.78
N THR A 75 -13.47 3.31 -3.01
CA THR A 75 -14.68 4.06 -3.37
C THR A 75 -15.68 3.11 -4.03
N PHE A 76 -16.94 3.18 -3.61
CA PHE A 76 -18.04 2.35 -4.10
C PHE A 76 -18.86 3.07 -5.18
N GLY A 77 -19.71 2.34 -5.89
CA GLY A 77 -20.54 2.88 -6.96
C GLY A 77 -21.54 3.95 -6.49
N SER A 78 -21.87 3.99 -5.19
CA SER A 78 -22.66 5.06 -4.58
C SER A 78 -21.89 6.37 -4.37
N ARG A 79 -20.58 6.39 -4.67
CA ARG A 79 -19.59 7.44 -4.33
C ARG A 79 -19.23 7.52 -2.84
N ALA A 80 -19.80 6.67 -2.00
CA ALA A 80 -19.29 6.50 -0.65
C ALA A 80 -17.88 5.88 -0.69
N SER A 81 -17.07 6.18 0.33
CA SER A 81 -15.70 5.69 0.40
C SER A 81 -15.28 5.36 1.82
N LEU A 82 -14.30 4.47 1.95
CA LEU A 82 -13.59 4.20 3.19
C LEU A 82 -12.12 4.57 3.00
N ALA A 83 -11.56 5.32 3.94
CA ALA A 83 -10.15 5.62 4.00
C ALA A 83 -9.39 4.43 4.60
N LEU A 84 -8.27 4.07 3.98
CA LEU A 84 -7.52 2.85 4.21
C LEU A 84 -6.08 3.17 4.63
N GLU A 85 -5.51 2.30 5.45
CA GLU A 85 -4.09 2.26 5.78
C GLU A 85 -3.60 0.82 5.63
N PRO A 86 -2.46 0.57 4.95
CA PRO A 86 -1.88 -0.76 4.85
C PRO A 86 -1.62 -1.39 6.23
N ALA A 87 -2.09 -2.61 6.43
CA ALA A 87 -2.00 -3.34 7.70
C ALA A 87 -1.14 -4.61 7.62
N GLY A 88 -0.52 -4.86 6.47
CA GLY A 88 0.34 -6.02 6.20
C GLY A 88 -0.25 -6.96 5.16
N GLU A 89 0.47 -8.06 4.91
CA GLU A 89 0.08 -9.09 3.96
C GLU A 89 0.10 -10.46 4.65
N ALA A 90 -0.77 -11.38 4.23
CA ALA A 90 -0.71 -12.77 4.64
C ALA A 90 -0.74 -13.69 3.41
N ALA A 91 0.27 -14.55 3.29
CA ALA A 91 0.40 -15.49 2.17
C ALA A 91 -0.53 -16.72 2.29
N ASP A 92 -0.96 -17.05 3.51
CA ASP A 92 -1.77 -18.23 3.83
C ASP A 92 -3.21 -17.88 4.23
N PHE A 93 -3.76 -16.77 3.74
CA PHE A 93 -5.15 -16.39 4.03
C PHE A 93 -6.12 -17.38 3.39
N MET A 94 -7.07 -17.89 4.17
CA MET A 94 -8.01 -18.93 3.72
C MET A 94 -9.29 -18.31 3.17
N VAL A 95 -9.66 -18.66 1.94
CA VAL A 95 -10.91 -18.25 1.27
C VAL A 95 -11.50 -19.48 0.60
N ASP A 96 -12.75 -19.84 0.89
CA ASP A 96 -13.41 -21.01 0.30
C ASP A 96 -12.58 -22.32 0.42
N GLY A 97 -11.91 -22.51 1.56
CA GLY A 97 -11.03 -23.66 1.81
C GLY A 97 -9.69 -23.64 1.05
N GLN A 98 -9.34 -22.51 0.41
CA GLN A 98 -8.15 -22.34 -0.40
C GLN A 98 -7.23 -21.26 0.16
N ARG A 99 -5.91 -21.49 0.13
CA ARG A 99 -4.92 -20.47 0.51
C ARG A 99 -4.70 -19.47 -0.62
N VAL A 100 -4.75 -18.19 -0.28
CA VAL A 100 -4.45 -17.05 -1.16
C VAL A 100 -3.56 -16.04 -0.44
N SER A 101 -2.79 -15.29 -1.23
CA SER A 101 -2.11 -14.10 -0.71
C SER A 101 -3.10 -12.95 -0.61
N ALA A 102 -3.26 -12.37 0.57
CA ALA A 102 -4.15 -11.25 0.82
C ALA A 102 -3.39 -10.07 1.44
N THR A 103 -3.69 -8.87 0.96
CA THR A 103 -3.25 -7.61 1.55
C THR A 103 -4.35 -7.09 2.46
N PHE A 104 -4.00 -6.74 3.70
CA PHE A 104 -4.92 -6.19 4.68
C PHE A 104 -4.80 -4.68 4.75
N TYR A 105 -5.94 -4.03 4.91
CA TYR A 105 -6.06 -2.59 5.09
C TYR A 105 -6.94 -2.30 6.29
N LYS A 106 -6.44 -1.48 7.22
CA LYS A 106 -7.25 -0.92 8.30
C LYS A 106 -8.06 0.24 7.77
N VAL A 107 -9.32 0.33 8.18
CA VAL A 107 -10.14 1.51 7.93
C VAL A 107 -9.78 2.57 8.97
N THR A 108 -9.20 3.68 8.53
CA THR A 108 -8.68 4.72 9.43
C THR A 108 -9.77 5.43 10.21
N VAL A 109 -10.95 5.60 9.58
CA VAL A 109 -12.16 6.09 10.21
C VAL A 109 -13.23 4.98 10.13
N PRO A 110 -13.35 4.13 11.16
CA PRO A 110 -14.31 3.04 11.17
C PRO A 110 -15.72 3.51 10.84
N GLY A 111 -16.33 2.89 9.84
CA GLY A 111 -17.60 3.36 9.31
C GLY A 111 -18.31 2.29 8.51
N ASN A 112 -19.62 2.46 8.31
CA ASN A 112 -20.43 1.56 7.51
C ASN A 112 -21.31 2.38 6.56
N PRO A 113 -20.73 2.85 5.44
CA PRO A 113 -21.40 3.77 4.55
C PRO A 113 -22.68 3.16 3.98
N VAL A 114 -23.65 4.03 3.69
CA VAL A 114 -24.83 3.63 2.92
C VAL A 114 -24.40 3.50 1.46
N LEU A 115 -24.60 2.31 0.92
CA LEU A 115 -24.25 1.94 -0.44
C LEU A 115 -25.47 1.99 -1.36
N LEU A 116 -25.37 1.35 -2.54
CA LEU A 116 -26.46 1.32 -3.49
C LEU A 116 -27.70 0.69 -2.85
N ARG A 117 -28.86 1.27 -3.18
CA ARG A 117 -30.18 0.82 -2.71
C ARG A 117 -30.33 0.78 -1.18
N GLY A 118 -29.56 1.57 -0.45
CA GLY A 118 -29.63 1.62 1.01
C GLY A 118 -28.91 0.47 1.72
N SER A 119 -28.22 -0.39 0.96
CA SER A 119 -27.43 -1.50 1.51
C SER A 119 -26.23 -0.99 2.32
N ARG A 120 -25.65 -1.88 3.13
CA ARG A 120 -24.47 -1.63 3.95
C ARG A 120 -23.53 -2.83 3.86
N LEU A 121 -22.24 -2.63 4.11
CA LEU A 121 -21.26 -3.73 4.10
C LEU A 121 -21.49 -4.67 5.29
N CYS A 122 -21.63 -4.10 6.49
CA CYS A 122 -21.94 -4.85 7.70
C CYS A 122 -23.43 -4.73 8.07
N GLY A 123 -24.01 -5.81 8.57
CA GLY A 123 -25.33 -5.77 9.22
C GLY A 123 -25.32 -4.97 10.53
N ASN A 124 -26.51 -4.55 10.98
CA ASN A 124 -26.77 -3.95 12.30
C ASN A 124 -25.97 -2.68 12.63
N GLY A 125 -25.57 -1.90 11.62
CA GLY A 125 -24.87 -0.63 11.83
C GLY A 125 -23.45 -0.76 12.40
N ARG A 126 -22.89 -1.98 12.46
CA ARG A 126 -21.51 -2.19 12.89
C ARG A 126 -20.54 -1.51 11.91
N PRO A 127 -19.48 -0.84 12.39
CA PRO A 127 -18.50 -0.22 11.51
C PRO A 127 -17.61 -1.28 10.86
N VAL A 128 -17.25 -1.05 9.59
CA VAL A 128 -16.13 -1.75 8.94
C VAL A 128 -14.84 -1.21 9.53
N ARG A 129 -13.94 -2.11 9.93
CA ARG A 129 -12.65 -1.76 10.55
C ARG A 129 -11.46 -2.31 9.77
N LEU A 130 -11.67 -3.40 9.04
CA LEU A 130 -10.62 -4.06 8.27
C LEU A 130 -11.17 -4.49 6.92
N ILE A 131 -10.33 -4.41 5.89
CA ILE A 131 -10.59 -4.93 4.55
C ILE A 131 -9.43 -5.83 4.16
N ALA A 132 -9.71 -7.08 3.80
CA ALA A 132 -8.74 -7.95 3.14
C ALA A 132 -9.00 -7.90 1.63
N VAL A 133 -7.95 -7.76 0.83
CA VAL A 133 -8.03 -7.73 -0.64
C VAL A 133 -7.12 -8.81 -1.20
N TRP A 134 -7.61 -9.59 -2.16
CA TRP A 134 -6.83 -10.63 -2.83
C TRP A 134 -7.20 -10.77 -4.30
N THR A 135 -6.37 -11.50 -5.04
CA THR A 135 -6.69 -11.95 -6.40
C THR A 135 -7.35 -13.32 -6.30
N PRO A 136 -8.64 -13.46 -6.66
CA PRO A 136 -9.31 -14.76 -6.67
C PRO A 136 -8.64 -15.67 -7.70
N ARG A 137 -8.59 -16.97 -7.41
CA ARG A 137 -8.15 -17.95 -8.40
C ARG A 137 -9.17 -17.99 -9.56
N PRO A 138 -8.71 -18.17 -10.81
CA PRO A 138 -9.61 -18.40 -11.92
C PRO A 138 -10.48 -19.63 -11.66
N ILE A 139 -11.80 -19.50 -11.76
CA ILE A 139 -12.74 -20.63 -11.68
C ILE A 139 -12.99 -21.14 -13.12
N GLY A 140 -12.42 -22.29 -13.45
CA GLY A 140 -12.49 -22.89 -14.78
C GLY A 140 -11.61 -22.19 -15.84
N GLU A 141 -11.61 -22.71 -17.07
CA GLU A 141 -10.73 -22.25 -18.16
C GLU A 141 -11.07 -20.86 -18.73
N ARG A 142 -12.23 -20.28 -18.36
CA ARG A 142 -12.71 -18.98 -18.88
C ARG A 142 -12.56 -17.82 -17.90
N ALA A 143 -12.17 -18.06 -16.65
CA ALA A 143 -12.00 -16.97 -15.71
C ALA A 143 -10.73 -16.17 -16.05
N PRO A 144 -10.81 -14.86 -16.28
CA PRO A 144 -9.61 -14.06 -16.51
C PRO A 144 -8.71 -14.16 -15.27
N ALA A 145 -7.41 -14.36 -15.47
CA ALA A 145 -6.40 -14.44 -14.40
C ALA A 145 -6.20 -13.13 -13.60
N THR A 146 -7.12 -12.17 -13.74
CA THR A 146 -7.04 -10.80 -13.25
C THR A 146 -8.36 -10.38 -12.63
N GLY A 147 -8.89 -11.20 -11.72
CA GLY A 147 -9.99 -10.80 -10.84
C GLY A 147 -9.48 -10.01 -9.63
N ARG A 148 -10.40 -9.40 -8.89
CA ARG A 148 -10.13 -8.85 -7.56
C ARG A 148 -11.27 -9.22 -6.63
N ALA A 149 -10.95 -9.55 -5.40
CA ALA A 149 -11.93 -9.79 -4.36
C ALA A 149 -11.54 -9.05 -3.09
N PHE A 150 -12.55 -8.72 -2.29
CA PHE A 150 -12.31 -8.24 -0.95
C PHE A 150 -13.33 -8.77 0.04
N ALA A 151 -12.90 -8.89 1.29
CA ALA A 151 -13.74 -9.17 2.45
C ALA A 151 -13.67 -7.98 3.41
N ALA A 152 -14.83 -7.55 3.91
CA ALA A 152 -14.94 -6.51 4.92
C ALA A 152 -15.23 -7.14 6.28
N PHE A 153 -14.57 -6.66 7.33
CA PHE A 153 -14.72 -7.18 8.69
C PHE A 153 -15.03 -6.05 9.68
N SER A 154 -15.84 -6.35 10.70
CA SER A 154 -16.07 -5.44 11.82
C SER A 154 -15.04 -5.59 12.94
N SER A 155 -14.25 -6.65 12.92
CA SER A 155 -13.19 -6.91 13.89
C SER A 155 -11.94 -6.06 13.62
N GLN A 156 -11.15 -5.83 14.67
CA GLN A 156 -9.86 -5.12 14.56
C GLN A 156 -8.67 -6.05 14.37
N ALA A 157 -8.81 -7.32 14.75
CA ALA A 157 -7.78 -8.32 14.60
C ALA A 157 -7.74 -8.81 13.15
N ILE A 158 -6.55 -9.05 12.61
CA ILE A 158 -6.39 -9.63 11.27
C ILE A 158 -6.84 -11.09 11.32
N PRO A 159 -7.91 -11.47 10.61
CA PRO A 159 -8.37 -12.86 10.55
C PRO A 159 -7.46 -13.70 9.64
N LYS A 160 -7.44 -15.01 9.89
CA LYS A 160 -6.74 -16.00 9.05
C LYS A 160 -7.60 -16.51 7.90
N SER A 161 -8.91 -16.30 7.95
CA SER A 161 -9.84 -16.71 6.89
C SER A 161 -10.91 -15.68 6.57
N ALA A 162 -11.51 -15.75 5.39
CA ALA A 162 -12.65 -14.93 5.01
C ALA A 162 -13.94 -15.33 5.74
N ASP A 163 -14.00 -16.53 6.31
CA ASP A 163 -15.20 -17.07 6.98
C ASP A 163 -15.19 -16.82 8.51
N GLU A 164 -14.14 -16.19 9.04
CA GLU A 164 -13.98 -15.88 10.46
C GLU A 164 -13.89 -14.36 10.73
N GLY A 165 -13.73 -13.99 12.00
CA GLY A 165 -13.34 -12.61 12.36
C GLY A 165 -14.41 -11.55 12.14
N GLU A 166 -15.67 -11.86 12.46
CA GLU A 166 -16.81 -10.96 12.26
C GLU A 166 -16.91 -10.43 10.82
N LEU A 167 -16.88 -11.37 9.85
CA LEU A 167 -17.10 -11.08 8.44
C LEU A 167 -18.41 -10.31 8.25
N CYS A 168 -18.32 -9.20 7.51
CA CYS A 168 -19.46 -8.42 7.07
C CYS A 168 -19.95 -8.87 5.68
N GLY A 169 -19.01 -9.20 4.79
CA GLY A 169 -19.31 -9.75 3.48
C GLY A 169 -18.07 -9.85 2.60
N THR A 170 -18.14 -10.75 1.62
CA THR A 170 -17.11 -10.98 0.61
C THR A 170 -17.68 -10.64 -0.76
N PHE A 171 -16.90 -9.91 -1.56
CA PHE A 171 -17.30 -9.42 -2.87
C PHE A 171 -16.21 -9.68 -3.89
N TYR A 172 -16.62 -10.10 -5.09
CA TYR A 172 -15.74 -10.46 -6.18
C TYR A 172 -15.98 -9.55 -7.38
N TYR A 173 -14.92 -9.30 -8.13
CA TYR A 173 -14.87 -8.33 -9.20
C TYR A 173 -13.95 -8.80 -10.32
N GLU A 174 -14.22 -8.31 -11.51
CA GLU A 174 -13.41 -8.47 -12.70
C GLU A 174 -12.85 -7.12 -13.14
N ARG A 175 -11.71 -7.14 -13.83
CA ARG A 175 -11.10 -5.92 -14.34
C ARG A 175 -12.11 -5.21 -15.22
N GLN A 176 -12.36 -3.92 -14.96
CA GLN A 176 -13.10 -3.11 -15.91
C GLN A 176 -12.29 -3.09 -17.21
N GLN A 177 -12.78 -3.77 -18.25
CA GLN A 177 -12.19 -3.61 -19.57
C GLN A 177 -12.36 -2.15 -19.96
N ALA A 178 -11.26 -1.50 -20.35
CA ALA A 178 -11.34 -0.17 -20.93
C ALA A 178 -12.39 -0.24 -22.06
N PRO A 179 -13.35 0.69 -22.12
CA PRO A 179 -14.31 0.71 -23.22
C PRO A 179 -13.50 0.66 -24.51
N ALA A 180 -13.81 -0.30 -25.38
CA ALA A 180 -13.12 -0.48 -26.65
C ALA A 180 -13.10 0.88 -27.36
N ALA A 181 -11.94 1.56 -27.30
CA ALA A 181 -11.75 2.83 -27.96
C ALA A 181 -12.06 2.56 -29.42
N ALA A 182 -13.14 3.18 -29.92
CA ALA A 182 -13.62 3.19 -31.28
C ALA A 182 -12.58 2.64 -32.27
N GLN A 183 -12.56 1.31 -32.44
CA GLN A 183 -11.70 0.68 -33.43
C GLN A 183 -12.35 0.96 -34.77
N GLY A 184 -11.92 2.08 -35.37
CA GLY A 184 -11.99 2.39 -36.78
C GLY A 184 -13.27 1.96 -37.49
N SER A 185 -14.31 2.80 -37.41
CA SER A 185 -15.21 2.95 -38.55
C SER A 185 -14.43 3.59 -39.72
N ARG A 186 -13.54 2.81 -40.34
CA ARG A 186 -13.18 2.99 -41.74
C ARG A 186 -14.08 2.04 -42.53
N ARG A 187 -15.35 2.39 -42.66
CA ARG A 187 -16.15 1.93 -43.80
C ARG A 187 -15.55 2.60 -45.04
N GLY A 188 -14.57 1.91 -45.63
CA GLY A 188 -14.07 2.20 -46.96
C GLY A 188 -15.13 1.84 -47.99
N ARG A 189 -15.67 2.90 -48.59
CA ARG A 189 -15.98 3.11 -50.01
C ARG A 189 -16.48 1.92 -50.82
#